data_AF-A0A0H2MHQ8-F1
#
_entry.id   AF-A0A0H2MHQ8-F1
#
_cell.length_a   1.000
_cell.length_b   1.000
_cell.length_c   1.000
_cell.angle_alpha   90.00
_cell.angle_beta   90.00
_cell.angle_gamma   90.00
#
_symmetry.space_group_name_H-M   'P 1'
#
loop_
_entity.id
_entity.type
_entity.pdbx_description
1 polymer ?
#
loop_
_entity_poly.entity_id
_entity_poly.type
_entity_poly.pdbx_seq_one_letter_code
_entity_poly.pdbx_strand_id
1 'polypeptide(L)'
;MQELHDLKDEDLRGLAPETVAALAHQMLQRLRRQDGEIKFKDAKIEKITFQLARLKAWKFGAKTEAMNAEQKRLFEETLAEDEANLQAQLEQAMGQASTPTATDGDNNKRKPRRQPLPDHLRRVEHHHEPDDTNCPSPGCGKPMKRVGEDVSERLDIVPAEFFVHRHIYGKWACRCCQCLVQEAAPPQIIDGGMPATGLVVHTMISRFVDHVPYYRQEAINARSGVHTPRSTLASWSGRGGAALEPLFVAQKRFVLSTRVLHADETPVAMLDPGAGKTKRAYVWAYARGAFDAVPGVVYDFCLGRGSQYPIAFLGADDDPNGRRGWSGTLVRDEYKAYEHVMAAEPGRVAAGCLAHYLERRFMWSTTCDHRRDAVWRGPWHRIRTAHPICDGPRISLHGHPIGPEEAPRMPAKGAGYIAHVACRSQHQRVQRGAVPEPDRELPPVLRSARSARD
;
A
#
# COMPACT_ATOMS: atom_id res chain seq x y z
N MET A 1 -44.59 52.23 -28.78
CA MET A 1 -44.25 52.09 -27.35
C MET A 1 -42.99 52.90 -27.15
N GLN A 2 -43.13 54.16 -26.69
CA GLN A 2 -41.99 55.00 -26.33
C GLN A 2 -41.13 54.28 -25.29
N GLU A 3 -39.82 54.45 -25.40
CA GLU A 3 -38.87 53.84 -24.47
C GLU A 3 -39.11 54.40 -23.06
N LEU A 4 -39.78 53.62 -22.20
CA LEU A 4 -39.96 53.89 -20.77
C LEU A 4 -38.65 54.15 -20.01
N HIS A 5 -37.48 54.00 -20.65
CA HIS A 5 -36.17 54.31 -20.07
C HIS A 5 -35.85 55.81 -20.03
N ASP A 6 -36.57 56.64 -20.80
CA ASP A 6 -36.30 58.07 -20.93
C ASP A 6 -37.38 58.97 -20.29
N LEU A 7 -38.27 58.40 -19.47
CA LEU A 7 -39.31 59.17 -18.76
C LEU A 7 -38.66 60.10 -17.74
N LYS A 8 -38.85 61.42 -17.92
CA LYS A 8 -38.39 62.43 -16.97
C LYS A 8 -39.53 62.83 -16.04
N ASP A 9 -39.17 63.40 -14.88
CA ASP A 9 -40.13 63.89 -13.88
C ASP A 9 -41.12 64.93 -14.46
N GLU A 10 -40.68 65.63 -15.51
CA GLU A 10 -41.46 66.62 -16.26
C GLU A 10 -42.63 66.00 -17.04
N ASP A 11 -42.46 64.78 -17.58
CA ASP A 11 -43.47 64.08 -18.39
C ASP A 11 -44.60 63.47 -17.54
N LEU A 12 -44.43 63.46 -16.21
CA LEU A 12 -45.39 62.91 -15.24
C LEU A 12 -46.30 63.99 -14.63
N ARG A 13 -46.03 65.27 -14.88
CA ARG A 13 -46.79 66.39 -14.31
C ARG A 13 -48.06 66.67 -15.13
N GLY A 14 -49.22 66.69 -14.47
CA GLY A 14 -50.51 67.03 -15.08
C GLY A 14 -51.28 65.86 -15.72
N LEU A 15 -50.81 64.62 -15.56
CA LEU A 15 -51.52 63.42 -16.02
C LEU A 15 -52.72 63.08 -15.11
N ALA A 16 -53.79 62.57 -15.72
CA ALA A 16 -54.96 62.11 -14.98
C ALA A 16 -54.60 60.92 -14.06
N PRO A 17 -55.24 60.79 -12.87
CA PRO A 17 -54.92 59.75 -11.89
C PRO A 17 -54.98 58.32 -12.46
N GLU A 18 -55.90 58.07 -13.38
CA GLU A 18 -56.09 56.77 -14.04
C GLU A 18 -54.90 56.42 -14.96
N THR A 19 -54.37 57.41 -15.68
CA THR A 19 -53.21 57.25 -16.57
C THR A 19 -51.94 56.96 -15.78
N VAL A 20 -51.77 57.61 -14.62
CA VAL A 20 -50.66 57.35 -13.69
C VAL A 20 -50.75 55.95 -13.09
N ALA A 21 -51.96 55.50 -12.70
CA ALA A 21 -52.18 54.15 -12.19
C ALA A 21 -51.90 53.06 -13.25
N ALA A 22 -52.31 53.28 -14.49
CA ALA A 22 -52.02 52.37 -15.61
C ALA A 22 -50.52 52.27 -15.90
N LEU A 23 -49.80 53.41 -15.91
CA LEU A 23 -48.35 53.46 -16.08
C LEU A 23 -47.63 52.76 -14.93
N ALA A 24 -48.04 53.00 -13.67
CA ALA A 24 -47.49 52.34 -12.50
C ALA A 24 -47.68 50.81 -12.55
N HIS A 25 -48.84 50.34 -13.02
CA HIS A 25 -49.09 48.92 -13.22
C HIS A 25 -48.17 48.31 -14.28
N GLN A 26 -47.96 49.01 -15.40
CA GLN A 26 -47.04 48.60 -16.46
C GLN A 26 -45.59 48.56 -15.97
N MET A 27 -45.16 49.53 -15.15
CA MET A 27 -43.83 49.55 -14.53
C MET A 27 -43.65 48.40 -13.54
N LEU A 28 -44.63 48.13 -12.68
CA LEU A 28 -44.60 47.01 -11.72
C LEU A 28 -44.53 45.65 -12.42
N GLN A 29 -45.27 45.47 -13.53
CA GLN A 29 -45.18 44.25 -14.34
C GLN A 29 -43.79 44.09 -14.97
N ARG A 30 -43.19 45.19 -15.45
CA ARG A 30 -41.83 45.18 -16.00
C ARG A 30 -40.78 44.86 -14.95
N LEU A 31 -40.89 45.44 -13.75
CA LEU A 31 -40.01 45.14 -12.61
C LEU A 31 -40.08 43.66 -12.24
N ARG A 32 -41.28 43.08 -12.11
CA ARG A 32 -41.45 41.64 -11.85
C ARG A 32 -40.83 40.76 -12.93
N ARG A 33 -40.94 41.15 -14.20
CA ARG A 33 -40.32 40.43 -15.32
C ARG A 33 -38.79 40.51 -15.24
N GLN A 34 -38.26 41.71 -14.97
CA GLN A 34 -36.83 41.94 -14.81
C GLN A 34 -36.28 41.17 -13.60
N ASP A 35 -36.98 41.15 -12.47
CA ASP A 35 -36.61 40.35 -11.29
C ASP A 35 -36.55 38.85 -11.61
N GLY A 36 -37.49 38.35 -12.41
CA GLY A 36 -37.46 36.97 -12.91
C GLY A 36 -36.26 36.69 -13.81
N GLU A 37 -35.94 37.60 -14.72
CA GLU A 37 -34.76 37.50 -15.59
C GLU A 37 -33.44 37.59 -14.81
N ILE A 38 -33.37 38.45 -13.79
CA ILE A 38 -32.22 38.59 -12.90
C ILE A 38 -31.99 37.27 -12.16
N LYS A 39 -33.02 36.72 -11.50
CA LYS A 39 -32.93 35.42 -10.82
C LYS A 39 -32.47 34.29 -11.74
N PHE A 40 -32.96 34.26 -12.97
CA PHE A 40 -32.54 33.26 -13.95
C PHE A 40 -31.08 33.43 -14.38
N LYS A 41 -30.65 34.68 -14.60
CA LYS A 41 -29.25 35.00 -14.92
C LYS A 41 -28.31 34.68 -13.75
N ASP A 42 -28.70 34.99 -12.53
CA ASP A 42 -27.92 34.68 -11.32
C ASP A 42 -27.73 33.17 -11.15
N ALA A 43 -28.79 32.38 -11.27
CA ALA A 43 -28.69 30.91 -11.23
C ALA A 43 -27.78 30.36 -12.35
N LYS A 44 -27.79 30.98 -13.53
CA LYS A 44 -26.90 30.60 -14.64
C LYS A 44 -25.46 31.01 -14.38
N ILE A 45 -25.22 32.17 -13.79
CA ILE A 45 -23.89 32.65 -13.38
C ILE A 45 -23.33 31.72 -12.31
N GLU A 46 -24.11 31.36 -11.29
CA GLU A 46 -23.69 30.41 -10.25
C GLU A 46 -23.29 29.06 -10.86
N LYS A 47 -24.11 28.52 -11.78
CA LYS A 47 -23.81 27.26 -12.47
C LYS A 47 -22.51 27.34 -13.28
N ILE A 48 -22.33 28.39 -14.08
CA ILE A 48 -21.13 28.58 -14.91
C ILE A 48 -19.90 28.79 -14.02
N THR A 49 -20.03 29.57 -12.95
CA THR A 49 -18.95 29.84 -12.00
C THR A 49 -18.51 28.56 -11.29
N PHE A 50 -19.45 27.70 -10.89
CA PHE A 50 -19.17 26.38 -10.33
C PHE A 50 -18.43 25.47 -11.33
N GLN A 51 -18.90 25.42 -12.59
CA GLN A 51 -18.24 24.66 -13.65
C GLN A 51 -16.81 25.16 -13.92
N LEU A 52 -16.60 26.48 -13.92
CA LEU A 52 -15.27 27.10 -14.07
C LEU A 52 -14.35 26.79 -12.91
N ALA A 53 -14.82 26.86 -11.67
CA ALA A 53 -14.03 26.50 -10.49
C ALA A 53 -13.57 25.03 -10.58
N ARG A 54 -14.48 24.13 -10.99
CA ARG A 54 -14.18 22.71 -11.20
C ARG A 54 -13.16 22.48 -12.33
N LEU A 55 -13.29 23.19 -13.46
CA LEU A 55 -12.33 23.13 -14.57
C LEU A 55 -10.96 23.70 -14.19
N LYS A 56 -10.90 24.78 -13.41
CA LYS A 56 -9.64 25.34 -12.90
C LYS A 56 -8.95 24.36 -11.95
N ALA A 57 -9.69 23.75 -11.02
CA ALA A 57 -9.15 22.70 -10.14
C ALA A 57 -8.61 21.51 -10.94
N TRP A 58 -9.30 21.10 -12.01
CA TRP A 58 -8.86 20.01 -12.88
C TRP A 58 -7.62 20.36 -13.72
N LYS A 59 -7.58 21.55 -14.34
CA LYS A 59 -6.49 21.97 -15.23
C LYS A 59 -5.22 22.40 -14.50
N PHE A 60 -5.36 22.94 -13.29
CA PHE A 60 -4.24 23.47 -12.51
C PHE A 60 -3.90 22.63 -11.27
N GLY A 61 -4.81 21.77 -10.79
CA GLY A 61 -4.54 20.87 -9.64
C GLY A 61 -3.60 19.70 -9.95
N ALA A 62 -3.44 19.31 -11.22
CA ALA A 62 -2.39 18.37 -11.63
C ALA A 62 -1.00 19.04 -11.74
N LYS A 63 -0.91 20.39 -11.70
CA LYS A 63 0.36 21.13 -11.71
C LYS A 63 0.84 21.54 -10.32
N THR A 64 0.05 21.28 -9.27
CA THR A 64 0.42 21.57 -7.86
C THR A 64 1.24 20.47 -7.18
N GLU A 65 1.72 19.46 -7.92
CA GLU A 65 2.88 18.66 -7.49
C GLU A 65 4.21 19.43 -7.70
N ALA A 66 4.18 20.61 -8.35
CA ALA A 66 5.19 21.64 -8.14
C ALA A 66 4.71 22.58 -7.03
N MET A 67 5.37 22.51 -5.87
CA MET A 67 4.99 23.22 -4.65
C MET A 67 4.95 24.74 -4.88
N ASN A 68 3.78 25.37 -4.75
CA ASN A 68 3.64 26.81 -4.94
C ASN A 68 4.16 27.61 -3.70
N ALA A 69 4.29 28.92 -3.82
CA ALA A 69 4.86 29.77 -2.75
C ALA A 69 4.02 29.78 -1.45
N GLU A 70 2.71 29.56 -1.52
CA GLU A 70 1.85 29.45 -0.34
C GLU A 70 1.99 28.08 0.35
N GLN A 71 2.20 27.00 -0.42
CA GLN A 71 2.55 25.69 0.13
C GLN A 71 3.92 25.71 0.80
N LYS A 72 4.89 26.49 0.30
CA LYS A 72 6.15 26.75 1.02
C LYS A 72 5.93 27.50 2.33
N ARG A 73 5.05 28.51 2.35
CA ARG A 73 4.70 29.23 3.58
C ARG A 73 4.08 28.36 4.66
N LEU A 74 3.28 27.35 4.28
CA LEU A 74 2.76 26.35 5.23
C LEU A 74 3.89 25.54 5.91
N PHE A 75 4.95 25.20 5.18
CA PHE A 75 6.14 24.57 5.78
C PHE A 75 7.00 25.56 6.57
N GLU A 76 7.04 26.85 6.18
CA GLU A 76 7.73 27.90 6.94
C GLU A 76 7.02 28.24 8.26
N GLU A 77 5.68 28.27 8.30
CA GLU A 77 4.90 28.40 9.54
C GLU A 77 5.09 27.18 10.46
N THR A 78 5.16 25.97 9.89
CA THR A 78 5.44 24.76 10.67
C THR A 78 6.87 24.77 11.23
N LEU A 79 7.85 25.25 10.45
CA LEU A 79 9.23 25.43 10.91
C LEU A 79 9.34 26.52 11.98
N ALA A 80 8.58 27.61 11.86
CA ALA A 80 8.55 28.68 12.85
C ALA A 80 7.84 28.24 14.15
N GLU A 81 6.79 27.42 14.08
CA GLU A 81 6.20 26.77 15.25
C GLU A 81 7.17 25.79 15.91
N ASP A 82 7.89 24.99 15.13
CA ASP A 82 8.90 24.06 15.64
C ASP A 82 10.10 24.80 16.27
N GLU A 83 10.54 25.91 15.66
CA GLU A 83 11.60 26.77 16.18
C GLU A 83 11.17 27.49 17.47
N ALA A 84 9.96 28.05 17.52
CA ALA A 84 9.40 28.67 18.71
C ALA A 84 9.17 27.64 19.84
N ASN A 85 8.82 26.40 19.51
CA ASN A 85 8.67 25.32 20.46
C ASN A 85 10.04 24.87 21.02
N LEU A 86 11.07 24.80 20.17
CA LEU A 86 12.45 24.54 20.59
C LEU A 86 13.01 25.68 21.46
N GLN A 87 12.74 26.94 21.11
CA GLN A 87 13.13 28.11 21.91
C GLN A 87 12.40 28.16 23.26
N ALA A 88 11.09 27.88 23.30
CA ALA A 88 10.34 27.79 24.56
C ALA A 88 10.81 26.63 25.45
N GLN A 89 11.22 25.50 24.85
CA GLN A 89 11.85 24.39 25.59
C GLN A 89 13.23 24.75 26.13
N LEU A 90 14.02 25.52 25.39
CA LEU A 90 15.30 26.07 25.84
C LEU A 90 15.12 27.09 26.97
N GLU A 91 14.15 28.01 26.87
CA GLU A 91 13.82 28.97 27.92
C GLU A 91 13.26 28.31 29.18
N GLN A 92 12.44 27.25 29.06
CA GLN A 92 11.99 26.46 30.20
C GLN A 92 13.12 25.67 30.86
N ALA A 93 14.07 25.15 30.08
CA ALA A 93 15.27 24.50 30.61
C ALA A 93 16.20 25.49 31.33
N MET A 94 16.23 26.75 30.89
CA MET A 94 17.00 27.82 31.55
C MET A 94 16.26 28.46 32.74
N GLY A 95 14.91 28.42 32.77
CA GLY A 95 14.06 29.04 33.78
C GLY A 95 13.68 28.16 34.99
N GLN A 96 13.95 26.85 34.95
CA GLN A 96 13.71 25.94 36.10
C GLN A 96 14.81 25.98 37.17
N ALA A 97 15.44 27.14 37.35
CA ALA A 97 16.25 27.48 38.52
C ALA A 97 15.46 28.41 39.46
N SER A 98 14.21 28.10 39.82
CA SER A 98 13.47 28.77 40.92
C SER A 98 12.25 27.94 41.37
N THR A 99 12.30 27.57 42.65
CA THR A 99 11.42 26.85 43.61
C THR A 99 9.89 26.75 43.42
N PRO A 100 9.22 25.71 44.00
CA PRO A 100 7.84 25.31 43.69
C PRO A 100 6.79 25.63 44.78
N THR A 101 5.50 25.73 44.42
CA THR A 101 4.38 25.47 45.36
C THR A 101 3.13 24.95 44.62
N ALA A 102 2.39 24.07 45.30
CA ALA A 102 1.39 23.12 44.81
C ALA A 102 -0.02 23.68 44.52
N THR A 103 -0.78 22.97 43.68
CA THR A 103 -2.13 22.43 44.02
C THR A 103 -2.63 21.48 42.91
N ASP A 104 -3.26 20.38 43.34
CA ASP A 104 -3.71 19.23 42.55
C ASP A 104 -4.88 19.54 41.60
N GLY A 105 -4.77 19.04 40.36
CA GLY A 105 -5.82 19.07 39.35
C GLY A 105 -5.43 18.20 38.16
N ASP A 106 -5.96 16.98 38.16
CA ASP A 106 -5.75 15.90 37.19
C ASP A 106 -5.77 16.38 35.73
N ASN A 107 -4.57 16.49 35.16
CA ASN A 107 -4.36 16.78 33.75
C ASN A 107 -3.18 15.93 33.27
N ASN A 108 -3.35 14.61 33.31
CA ASN A 108 -2.39 13.68 32.75
C ASN A 108 -2.45 13.74 31.21
N LYS A 109 -1.92 14.83 30.63
CA LYS A 109 -1.39 14.81 29.27
C LYS A 109 -0.38 13.66 29.23
N ARG A 110 -0.82 12.49 28.75
CA ARG A 110 0.02 11.29 28.62
C ARG A 110 1.24 11.68 27.81
N LYS A 111 2.36 11.92 28.50
CA LYS A 111 3.66 12.13 27.86
C LYS A 111 3.90 10.95 26.91
N PRO A 112 4.31 11.18 25.66
CA PRO A 112 4.58 10.09 24.73
C PRO A 112 5.66 9.18 25.33
N ARG A 113 5.26 7.98 25.76
CA ARG A 113 6.19 6.94 26.21
C ARG A 113 6.79 6.28 24.96
N ARG A 114 8.11 6.20 24.91
CA ARG A 114 8.82 5.40 23.89
C ARG A 114 8.34 3.95 24.01
N GLN A 115 8.00 3.34 22.87
CA GLN A 115 7.71 1.91 22.85
C GLN A 115 9.00 1.14 23.17
N PRO A 116 8.93 0.06 23.98
CA PRO A 116 10.10 -0.75 24.30
C PRO A 116 10.66 -1.41 23.05
N LEU A 117 11.98 -1.63 23.02
CA LEU A 117 12.62 -2.38 21.94
C LEU A 117 12.21 -3.86 22.02
N PRO A 118 12.14 -4.58 20.88
CA PRO A 118 11.70 -5.98 20.89
C PRO A 118 12.59 -6.89 21.75
N ASP A 119 11.95 -7.78 22.53
CA ASP A 119 12.64 -8.64 23.50
C ASP A 119 13.60 -9.67 22.87
N HIS A 120 13.34 -10.07 21.63
CA HIS A 120 14.16 -11.05 20.90
C HIS A 120 15.50 -10.50 20.38
N LEU A 121 15.72 -9.18 20.47
CA LEU A 121 16.99 -8.59 20.06
C LEU A 121 18.06 -8.85 21.14
N ARG A 122 19.25 -9.27 20.70
CA ARG A 122 20.41 -9.45 21.58
C ARG A 122 20.74 -8.12 22.27
N ARG A 123 20.72 -8.13 23.61
CA ARG A 123 21.19 -7.01 24.43
C ARG A 123 22.68 -7.19 24.72
N VAL A 124 23.45 -6.15 24.45
CA VAL A 124 24.85 -6.06 24.87
C VAL A 124 24.88 -5.13 26.07
N GLU A 125 25.19 -5.68 27.24
CA GLU A 125 25.20 -4.91 28.49
C GLU A 125 26.55 -4.20 28.65
N HIS A 126 26.47 -2.88 28.86
CA HIS A 126 27.61 -2.05 29.22
C HIS A 126 27.38 -1.53 30.64
N HIS A 127 28.13 -2.05 31.61
CA HIS A 127 27.99 -1.66 33.00
C HIS A 127 28.88 -0.43 33.25
N HIS A 128 28.28 0.65 33.70
CA HIS A 128 28.97 1.91 34.00
C HIS A 128 28.96 2.13 35.52
N GLU A 129 29.90 1.48 36.21
CA GLU A 129 30.10 1.63 37.66
C GLU A 129 31.25 2.62 37.93
N PRO A 130 31.22 3.37 39.05
CA PRO A 130 32.33 4.24 39.43
C PRO A 130 33.58 3.43 39.81
N ASP A 131 34.76 3.94 39.44
CA ASP A 131 36.04 3.29 39.74
C ASP A 131 36.30 3.16 41.25
N ASP A 132 35.81 4.13 42.04
CA ASP A 132 35.80 4.08 43.50
C ASP A 132 34.37 4.07 44.03
N THR A 133 34.07 3.08 44.84
CA THR A 133 32.76 2.87 45.48
C THR A 133 32.73 3.40 46.92
N ASN A 134 33.78 4.08 47.37
CA ASN A 134 33.77 4.81 48.64
C ASN A 134 33.11 6.17 48.50
N CYS A 135 32.55 6.65 49.61
CA CYS A 135 31.92 7.96 49.65
C CYS A 135 32.97 9.06 49.33
N PRO A 136 32.79 9.85 48.25
CA PRO A 136 33.76 10.89 47.85
C PRO A 136 33.76 12.11 48.79
N SER A 137 32.91 12.11 49.82
CA SER A 137 32.83 13.18 50.80
C SER A 137 34.08 13.20 51.70
N PRO A 138 34.74 14.36 51.87
CA PRO A 138 35.91 14.47 52.73
C PRO A 138 35.58 14.05 54.18
N GLY A 139 36.26 13.02 54.68
CA GLY A 139 36.12 12.52 56.05
C GLY A 139 35.12 11.37 56.27
N CYS A 140 34.39 10.93 55.24
CA CYS A 140 33.52 9.75 55.34
C CYS A 140 34.26 8.47 54.93
N GLY A 141 34.66 8.36 53.64
CA GLY A 141 35.45 7.23 53.11
C GLY A 141 34.82 5.84 53.27
N LYS A 142 33.55 5.74 53.68
CA LYS A 142 32.85 4.47 53.88
C LYS A 142 32.41 3.87 52.55
N PRO A 143 32.34 2.53 52.44
CA PRO A 143 31.85 1.86 51.24
C PRO A 143 30.38 2.21 50.98
N MET A 144 30.05 2.58 49.75
CA MET A 144 28.70 2.85 49.29
C MET A 144 28.00 1.55 48.88
N LYS A 145 26.67 1.52 48.99
CA LYS A 145 25.83 0.39 48.59
C LYS A 145 25.02 0.79 47.35
N ARG A 146 24.91 -0.12 46.37
CA ARG A 146 24.08 0.06 45.18
C ARG A 146 22.59 0.10 45.58
N VAL A 147 21.88 1.18 45.21
CA VAL A 147 20.47 1.42 45.59
C VAL A 147 19.50 1.22 44.43
N GLY A 148 19.97 1.32 43.18
CA GLY A 148 19.16 1.12 41.99
C GLY A 148 20.00 1.20 40.73
N GLU A 149 19.35 1.06 39.58
CA GLU A 149 19.96 1.22 38.26
C GLU A 149 19.00 1.96 37.33
N ASP A 150 19.55 2.85 36.51
CA ASP A 150 18.83 3.47 35.41
C ASP A 150 19.24 2.78 34.11
N VAL A 151 18.29 2.07 33.49
CA VAL A 151 18.53 1.34 32.24
C VAL A 151 18.10 2.18 31.05
N SER A 152 19.04 2.45 30.14
CA SER A 152 18.78 3.15 28.88
C SER A 152 19.15 2.23 27.71
N GLU A 153 18.15 1.81 26.94
CA GLU A 153 18.37 0.97 25.77
C GLU A 153 18.67 1.84 24.53
N ARG A 154 19.70 1.46 23.78
CA ARG A 154 20.03 2.03 22.47
C ARG A 154 20.11 0.90 21.44
N LEU A 155 19.47 1.11 20.29
CA LEU A 155 19.55 0.18 19.17
C LEU A 155 20.76 0.55 18.31
N ASP A 156 21.61 -0.43 18.04
CA ASP A 156 22.76 -0.30 17.15
C ASP A 156 22.74 -1.41 16.10
N ILE A 157 23.56 -1.27 15.05
CA ILE A 157 23.64 -2.22 13.93
C ILE A 157 25.10 -2.59 13.65
N VAL A 158 25.40 -3.88 13.61
CA VAL A 158 26.64 -4.39 13.02
C VAL A 158 26.41 -4.43 11.50
N PRO A 159 27.24 -3.74 10.69
CA PRO A 159 27.12 -3.79 9.24
C PRO A 159 27.18 -5.22 8.69
N ALA A 160 26.71 -5.41 7.45
CA ALA A 160 26.76 -6.71 6.78
C ALA A 160 28.20 -7.24 6.70
N GLU A 161 28.45 -8.40 7.33
CA GLU A 161 29.74 -9.10 7.28
C GLU A 161 29.79 -10.02 6.05
N PHE A 162 30.84 -9.88 5.25
CA PHE A 162 31.13 -10.81 4.16
C PHE A 162 32.17 -11.83 4.61
N PHE A 163 31.87 -13.11 4.42
CA PHE A 163 32.77 -14.21 4.73
C PHE A 163 32.80 -15.24 3.59
N VAL A 164 33.86 -16.05 3.56
CA VAL A 164 34.09 -17.01 2.48
C VAL A 164 33.88 -18.43 3.01
N HIS A 165 32.94 -19.15 2.39
CA HIS A 165 32.84 -20.60 2.58
C HIS A 165 33.98 -21.30 1.83
N ARG A 166 34.98 -21.79 2.55
CA ARG A 166 36.08 -22.58 1.96
C ARG A 166 35.76 -24.07 2.03
N HIS A 167 35.29 -24.64 0.93
CA HIS A 167 35.09 -26.08 0.78
C HIS A 167 36.36 -26.76 0.27
N ILE A 168 36.87 -27.77 0.97
CA ILE A 168 38.09 -28.50 0.63
C ILE A 168 37.72 -29.95 0.33
N TYR A 169 37.86 -30.37 -0.93
CA TYR A 169 37.57 -31.75 -1.36
C TYR A 169 38.88 -32.52 -1.55
N GLY A 170 39.09 -33.54 -0.71
CA GLY A 170 40.26 -34.41 -0.82
C GLY A 170 40.17 -35.34 -2.03
N LYS A 171 41.26 -35.40 -2.81
CA LYS A 171 41.42 -36.38 -3.90
C LYS A 171 42.25 -37.54 -3.40
N TRP A 172 41.70 -38.75 -3.46
CA TRP A 172 42.35 -39.97 -3.02
C TRP A 172 42.68 -40.83 -4.23
N ALA A 173 43.92 -41.31 -4.33
CA ALA A 173 44.33 -42.20 -5.41
C ALA A 173 44.85 -43.52 -4.84
N CYS A 174 44.33 -44.67 -5.27
CA CYS A 174 45.01 -45.94 -4.99
C CYS A 174 46.09 -46.19 -6.04
N ARG A 175 47.33 -46.35 -5.58
CA ARG A 175 48.44 -46.79 -6.45
C ARG A 175 48.23 -48.21 -6.99
N CYS A 176 47.51 -49.04 -6.23
CA CYS A 176 47.24 -50.44 -6.55
C CYS A 176 46.39 -50.62 -7.81
N CYS A 177 45.29 -49.88 -7.91
CA CYS A 177 44.28 -50.02 -8.95
C CYS A 177 44.17 -48.77 -9.85
N GLN A 178 45.06 -47.79 -9.67
CA GLN A 178 45.08 -46.52 -10.43
C GLN A 178 43.73 -45.76 -10.40
N CYS A 179 42.94 -45.96 -9.35
CA CYS A 179 41.64 -45.33 -9.18
C CYS A 179 41.78 -44.00 -8.41
N LEU A 180 41.11 -42.95 -8.89
CA LEU A 180 40.99 -41.66 -8.21
C LEU A 180 39.54 -41.47 -7.72
N VAL A 181 39.39 -41.24 -6.42
CA VAL A 181 38.11 -41.03 -5.73
C VAL A 181 38.10 -39.64 -5.13
N GLN A 182 37.02 -38.91 -5.36
CA GLN A 182 36.75 -37.61 -4.77
C GLN A 182 35.26 -37.53 -4.46
N GLU A 183 34.91 -36.93 -3.32
CA GLU A 183 33.52 -36.63 -2.99
C GLU A 183 32.96 -35.62 -4.01
N ALA A 184 31.72 -35.85 -4.47
CA ALA A 184 31.07 -34.94 -5.40
C ALA A 184 30.70 -33.63 -4.67
N ALA A 185 30.90 -32.50 -5.34
CA ALA A 185 30.44 -31.22 -4.81
C ALA A 185 28.90 -31.23 -4.76
N PRO A 186 28.28 -30.75 -3.66
CA PRO A 186 26.83 -30.61 -3.60
C PRO A 186 26.38 -29.58 -4.64
N PRO A 187 25.18 -29.76 -5.23
CA PRO A 187 24.65 -28.83 -6.22
C PRO A 187 24.46 -27.45 -5.62
N GLN A 188 24.76 -26.41 -6.40
CA GLN A 188 24.60 -25.01 -5.99
C GLN A 188 23.61 -24.31 -6.91
N ILE A 189 23.03 -23.19 -6.45
CA ILE A 189 22.13 -22.37 -7.29
C ILE A 189 22.86 -21.88 -8.54
N ILE A 190 24.14 -21.54 -8.39
CA ILE A 190 25.03 -21.12 -9.47
C ILE A 190 26.25 -22.03 -9.43
N ASP A 191 26.24 -23.07 -10.27
CA ASP A 191 27.37 -24.00 -10.36
C ASP A 191 28.67 -23.29 -10.73
N GLY A 192 29.71 -23.53 -9.91
CA GLY A 192 31.01 -22.86 -10.05
C GLY A 192 30.99 -21.35 -9.81
N GLY A 193 29.88 -20.81 -9.31
CA GLY A 193 29.71 -19.40 -9.01
C GLY A 193 30.50 -18.98 -7.77
N MET A 194 30.93 -17.72 -7.76
CA MET A 194 31.46 -17.08 -6.55
C MET A 194 30.43 -16.94 -5.40
N PRO A 195 29.14 -16.63 -5.64
CA PRO A 195 28.22 -16.35 -4.55
C PRO A 195 27.66 -17.64 -3.94
N ALA A 196 27.74 -17.76 -2.62
CA ALA A 196 26.93 -18.73 -1.89
C ALA A 196 25.45 -18.35 -1.92
N THR A 197 24.57 -19.31 -1.60
CA THR A 197 23.11 -19.12 -1.58
C THR A 197 22.67 -17.89 -0.78
N GLY A 198 23.27 -17.65 0.39
CA GLY A 198 22.93 -16.49 1.22
C GLY A 198 23.16 -15.15 0.53
N LEU A 199 24.25 -15.01 -0.25
CA LEU A 199 24.54 -13.78 -0.98
C LEU A 199 23.58 -13.57 -2.15
N VAL A 200 23.19 -14.64 -2.86
CA VAL A 200 22.19 -14.58 -3.92
C VAL A 200 20.85 -14.12 -3.36
N VAL A 201 20.40 -14.73 -2.25
CA VAL A 201 19.14 -14.38 -1.56
C VAL A 201 19.17 -12.92 -1.09
N HIS A 202 20.25 -12.49 -0.43
CA HIS A 202 20.40 -11.10 0.03
C HIS A 202 20.33 -10.10 -1.12
N THR A 203 21.01 -10.39 -2.25
CA THR A 203 21.00 -9.54 -3.45
C THR A 203 19.57 -9.39 -4.00
N MET A 204 18.82 -10.49 -4.07
CA MET A 204 17.45 -10.51 -4.58
C MET A 204 16.47 -9.79 -3.64
N ILE A 205 16.51 -10.05 -2.33
CA ILE A 205 15.68 -9.35 -1.33
C ILE A 205 15.95 -7.85 -1.39
N SER A 206 17.22 -7.46 -1.33
CA SER A 206 17.61 -6.06 -1.41
C SER A 206 17.09 -5.40 -2.70
N ARG A 207 17.09 -6.11 -3.83
CA ARG A 207 16.65 -5.56 -5.11
C ARG A 207 15.14 -5.43 -5.23
N PHE A 208 14.42 -6.48 -4.87
CA PHE A 208 13.00 -6.65 -5.21
C PHE A 208 12.06 -6.32 -4.06
N VAL A 209 12.49 -6.52 -2.80
CA VAL A 209 11.70 -6.22 -1.60
C VAL A 209 12.06 -4.83 -1.08
N ASP A 210 13.36 -4.56 -0.92
CA ASP A 210 13.82 -3.28 -0.32
C ASP A 210 14.08 -2.18 -1.36
N HIS A 211 13.84 -2.49 -2.65
CA HIS A 211 13.97 -1.57 -3.76
C HIS A 211 15.37 -0.91 -3.90
N VAL A 212 16.42 -1.60 -3.47
CA VAL A 212 17.82 -1.14 -3.60
C VAL A 212 18.34 -1.50 -5.00
N PRO A 213 18.58 -0.53 -5.90
CA PRO A 213 19.08 -0.82 -7.24
C PRO A 213 20.51 -1.36 -7.21
N TYR A 214 20.90 -2.16 -8.23
CA TYR A 214 22.21 -2.83 -8.25
C TYR A 214 23.41 -1.89 -8.12
N TYR A 215 23.35 -0.68 -8.69
CA TYR A 215 24.45 0.30 -8.55
C TYR A 215 24.65 0.75 -7.09
N ARG A 216 23.57 0.78 -6.31
CA ARG A 216 23.62 1.12 -4.88
C ARG A 216 24.13 -0.07 -4.07
N GLN A 217 23.71 -1.28 -4.42
CA GLN A 217 24.24 -2.50 -3.79
C GLN A 217 25.74 -2.64 -4.03
N GLU A 218 26.22 -2.41 -5.27
CA GLU A 218 27.65 -2.39 -5.60
C GLU A 218 28.42 -1.43 -4.68
N ALA A 219 27.93 -0.20 -4.50
CA ALA A 219 28.56 0.77 -3.61
C ALA A 219 28.49 0.37 -2.12
N ILE A 220 27.41 -0.26 -1.67
CA ILE A 220 27.26 -0.77 -0.30
C ILE A 220 28.28 -1.89 -0.05
N ASN A 221 28.38 -2.85 -0.97
CA ASN A 221 29.31 -3.97 -0.87
C ASN A 221 30.77 -3.47 -0.90
N ALA A 222 31.06 -2.46 -1.72
CA ALA A 222 32.39 -1.85 -1.80
C ALA A 222 32.84 -1.19 -0.48
N ARG A 223 31.91 -0.69 0.36
CA ARG A 223 32.26 -0.19 1.71
C ARG A 223 32.82 -1.28 2.63
N SER A 224 32.50 -2.54 2.34
CA SER A 224 33.04 -3.71 3.03
C SER A 224 34.23 -4.33 2.29
N GLY A 225 34.80 -3.62 1.30
CA GLY A 225 35.91 -4.09 0.48
C GLY A 225 35.54 -5.15 -0.57
N VAL A 226 34.25 -5.42 -0.77
CA VAL A 226 33.78 -6.47 -1.69
C VAL A 226 33.34 -5.85 -3.02
N HIS A 227 34.13 -6.06 -4.07
CA HIS A 227 33.82 -5.57 -5.40
C HIS A 227 32.85 -6.51 -6.13
N THR A 228 31.61 -6.06 -6.33
CA THR A 228 30.54 -6.82 -6.99
C THR A 228 29.91 -5.99 -8.12
N PRO A 229 30.42 -6.10 -9.36
CA PRO A 229 29.93 -5.33 -10.49
C PRO A 229 28.42 -5.51 -10.72
N ARG A 230 27.75 -4.46 -11.21
CA ARG A 230 26.31 -4.48 -11.55
C ARG A 230 25.89 -5.64 -12.44
N SER A 231 26.69 -5.95 -13.47
CA SER A 231 26.44 -7.06 -14.39
C SER A 231 26.46 -8.41 -13.66
N THR A 232 27.37 -8.57 -12.71
CA THR A 232 27.50 -9.76 -11.87
C THR A 232 26.29 -9.94 -10.96
N LEU A 233 25.87 -8.88 -10.25
CA LEU A 233 24.68 -8.91 -9.38
C LEU A 233 23.40 -9.22 -10.18
N ALA A 234 23.25 -8.63 -11.37
CA ALA A 234 22.14 -8.90 -12.27
C ALA A 234 22.14 -10.35 -12.78
N SER A 235 23.31 -10.87 -13.18
CA SER A 235 23.48 -12.26 -13.62
C SER A 235 23.13 -13.25 -12.52
N TRP A 236 23.60 -13.02 -11.29
CA TRP A 236 23.26 -13.86 -10.13
C TRP A 236 21.77 -13.84 -9.82
N SER A 237 21.15 -12.67 -9.85
CA SER A 237 19.70 -12.53 -9.63
C SER A 237 18.90 -13.23 -10.72
N GLY A 238 19.36 -13.21 -11.97
CA GLY A 238 18.72 -13.92 -13.08
C GLY A 238 18.77 -15.45 -12.88
N ARG A 239 19.93 -15.99 -12.49
CA ARG A 239 20.07 -17.42 -12.18
C ARG A 239 19.27 -17.82 -10.94
N GLY A 240 19.29 -16.99 -9.90
CA GLY A 240 18.45 -17.18 -8.71
C GLY A 240 16.96 -17.19 -9.06
N GLY A 241 16.51 -16.28 -9.92
CA GLY A 241 15.15 -16.26 -10.45
C GLY A 241 14.78 -17.55 -11.19
N ALA A 242 15.66 -18.04 -12.08
CA ALA A 242 15.44 -19.30 -12.79
C ALA A 242 15.34 -20.51 -11.84
N ALA A 243 16.12 -20.53 -10.76
CA ALA A 243 16.06 -21.58 -9.76
C ALA A 243 14.74 -21.57 -8.94
N LEU A 244 14.01 -20.45 -8.90
CA LEU A 244 12.71 -20.33 -8.23
C LEU A 244 11.51 -20.77 -9.09
N GLU A 245 11.73 -21.12 -10.36
CA GLU A 245 10.66 -21.56 -11.26
C GLU A 245 9.76 -22.68 -10.68
N PRO A 246 10.28 -23.72 -10.00
CA PRO A 246 9.43 -24.74 -9.40
C PRO A 246 8.48 -24.19 -8.32
N LEU A 247 8.91 -23.16 -7.57
CA LEU A 247 8.07 -22.49 -6.59
C LEU A 247 7.01 -21.63 -7.26
N PHE A 248 7.36 -20.94 -8.35
CA PHE A 248 6.38 -20.21 -9.17
C PHE A 248 5.29 -21.15 -9.71
N VAL A 249 5.67 -22.31 -10.25
CA VAL A 249 4.71 -23.33 -10.74
C VAL A 249 3.82 -23.84 -9.61
N ALA A 250 4.38 -24.12 -8.43
CA ALA A 250 3.62 -24.54 -7.26
C ALA A 250 2.64 -23.45 -6.77
N GLN A 251 3.10 -22.20 -6.72
CA GLN A 251 2.30 -21.04 -6.34
C GLN A 251 1.18 -20.76 -7.35
N LYS A 252 1.45 -20.89 -8.65
CA LYS A 252 0.44 -20.83 -9.71
C LYS A 252 -0.66 -21.86 -9.49
N ARG A 253 -0.30 -23.13 -9.26
CA ARG A 253 -1.28 -24.20 -8.96
C ARG A 253 -2.07 -23.90 -7.69
N PHE A 254 -1.40 -23.40 -6.66
CA PHE A 254 -2.04 -23.02 -5.40
C PHE A 254 -3.05 -21.88 -5.60
N VAL A 255 -2.71 -20.82 -6.34
CA VAL A 255 -3.63 -19.72 -6.63
C VAL A 255 -4.81 -20.21 -7.50
N LEU A 256 -4.55 -20.99 -8.54
CA LEU A 256 -5.58 -21.54 -9.42
C LEU A 256 -6.47 -22.61 -8.75
N SER A 257 -6.16 -23.06 -7.54
CA SER A 257 -7.05 -23.98 -6.80
C SER A 257 -8.31 -23.31 -6.24
N THR A 258 -8.37 -21.96 -6.21
CA THR A 258 -9.53 -21.22 -5.68
C THR A 258 -10.70 -21.19 -6.66
N ARG A 259 -11.91 -21.04 -6.13
CA ARG A 259 -13.13 -20.81 -6.92
C ARG A 259 -13.33 -19.36 -7.33
N VAL A 260 -12.74 -18.41 -6.60
CA VAL A 260 -12.86 -16.97 -6.87
C VAL A 260 -11.48 -16.38 -7.05
N LEU A 261 -11.19 -15.92 -8.25
CA LEU A 261 -9.88 -15.39 -8.61
C LEU A 261 -10.02 -13.90 -8.97
N HIS A 262 -9.12 -13.08 -8.48
CA HIS A 262 -8.99 -11.69 -8.90
C HIS A 262 -7.90 -11.58 -9.95
N ALA A 263 -8.19 -10.91 -11.07
CA ALA A 263 -7.22 -10.61 -12.10
C ALA A 263 -7.11 -9.09 -12.29
N ASP A 264 -5.87 -8.62 -12.40
CA ASP A 264 -5.56 -7.23 -12.72
C ASP A 264 -4.28 -7.18 -13.56
N GLU A 265 -4.15 -6.16 -14.40
CA GLU A 265 -2.98 -5.98 -15.24
C GLU A 265 -2.39 -4.58 -15.10
N THR A 266 -1.11 -4.52 -14.72
CA THR A 266 -0.39 -3.26 -14.53
C THR A 266 0.63 -3.08 -15.66
N PRO A 267 0.60 -1.95 -16.40
CA PRO A 267 1.60 -1.67 -17.42
C PRO A 267 2.96 -1.36 -16.80
N VAL A 268 4.02 -1.90 -17.39
CA VAL A 268 5.41 -1.63 -17.01
C VAL A 268 6.24 -1.22 -18.23
N ALA A 269 7.17 -0.29 -18.03
CA ALA A 269 8.10 0.14 -19.06
C ALA A 269 9.30 -0.82 -19.11
N MET A 270 9.37 -1.62 -20.17
CA MET A 270 10.46 -2.55 -20.41
C MET A 270 11.47 -1.91 -21.36
N LEU A 271 12.77 -2.03 -21.07
CA LEU A 271 13.81 -1.58 -21.99
C LEU A 271 13.79 -2.43 -23.27
N ASP A 272 13.79 -1.78 -24.44
CA ASP A 272 13.98 -2.41 -25.74
C ASP A 272 15.29 -1.90 -26.35
N PRO A 273 16.44 -2.51 -25.99
CA PRO A 273 17.75 -1.98 -26.35
C PRO A 273 17.98 -1.92 -27.87
N GLY A 274 17.27 -2.73 -28.66
CA GLY A 274 17.34 -2.66 -30.13
C GLY A 274 16.66 -1.42 -30.72
N ALA A 275 15.69 -0.84 -30.01
CA ALA A 275 14.90 0.32 -30.47
C ALA A 275 15.31 1.64 -29.80
N GLY A 276 16.21 1.62 -28.81
CA GLY A 276 16.62 2.80 -28.05
C GLY A 276 15.50 3.46 -27.24
N LYS A 277 14.37 2.75 -27.04
CA LYS A 277 13.17 3.23 -26.34
C LYS A 277 12.67 2.15 -25.39
N THR A 278 11.74 2.50 -24.51
CA THR A 278 11.01 1.52 -23.71
C THR A 278 9.79 1.02 -24.47
N LYS A 279 9.56 -0.29 -24.46
CA LYS A 279 8.31 -0.92 -24.88
C LYS A 279 7.40 -1.12 -23.67
N ARG A 280 6.09 -1.00 -23.88
CA ARG A 280 5.10 -1.28 -22.83
C ARG A 280 4.88 -2.78 -22.72
N ALA A 281 5.25 -3.35 -21.59
CA ALA A 281 4.92 -4.70 -21.16
C ALA A 281 3.89 -4.63 -20.02
N TYR A 282 3.44 -5.78 -19.53
CA TYR A 282 2.39 -5.87 -18.52
C TYR A 282 2.74 -6.96 -17.51
N VAL A 283 2.47 -6.67 -16.24
CA VAL A 283 2.47 -7.68 -15.17
C VAL A 283 1.02 -7.99 -14.86
N TRP A 284 0.61 -9.22 -15.13
CA TRP A 284 -0.70 -9.75 -14.78
C TRP A 284 -0.64 -10.31 -13.36
N ALA A 285 -1.46 -9.79 -12.47
CA ALA A 285 -1.57 -10.26 -11.10
C ALA A 285 -2.83 -11.12 -10.97
N TYR A 286 -2.67 -12.32 -10.45
CA TYR A 286 -3.76 -13.21 -10.09
C TYR A 286 -3.75 -13.44 -8.59
N ALA A 287 -4.80 -13.02 -7.91
CA ALA A 287 -4.88 -13.09 -6.46
C ALA A 287 -6.08 -13.93 -6.00
N ARG A 288 -5.85 -14.67 -4.91
CA ARG A 288 -6.91 -15.33 -4.15
C ARG A 288 -7.81 -14.30 -3.47
N GLY A 289 -9.04 -14.69 -3.18
CA GLY A 289 -10.02 -13.80 -2.57
C GLY A 289 -9.70 -13.52 -1.11
N ALA A 290 -10.19 -12.39 -0.60
CA ALA A 290 -10.08 -11.99 0.81
C ALA A 290 -10.67 -13.01 1.82
N PHE A 291 -11.55 -13.89 1.35
CA PHE A 291 -12.23 -14.92 2.13
C PHE A 291 -11.58 -16.31 2.03
N ASP A 292 -10.54 -16.45 1.22
CA ASP A 292 -9.72 -17.67 1.22
C ASP A 292 -8.93 -17.75 2.54
N ALA A 293 -8.83 -18.95 3.12
CA ALA A 293 -8.15 -19.14 4.41
C ALA A 293 -6.66 -18.75 4.38
N VAL A 294 -6.03 -18.88 3.21
CA VAL A 294 -4.63 -18.51 2.99
C VAL A 294 -4.56 -17.54 1.82
N PRO A 295 -4.03 -16.31 2.02
CA PRO A 295 -3.87 -15.36 0.93
C PRO A 295 -2.79 -15.84 -0.04
N GLY A 296 -2.90 -15.43 -1.30
CA GLY A 296 -1.90 -15.78 -2.32
C GLY A 296 -2.06 -14.93 -3.54
N VAL A 297 -0.93 -14.51 -4.11
CA VAL A 297 -0.85 -13.79 -5.37
C VAL A 297 0.21 -14.44 -6.24
N VAL A 298 0.02 -14.46 -7.54
CA VAL A 298 1.02 -14.87 -8.53
C VAL A 298 1.05 -13.85 -9.65
N TYR A 299 2.25 -13.53 -10.11
CA TYR A 299 2.49 -12.51 -11.13
C TYR A 299 3.00 -13.17 -12.40
N ASP A 300 2.44 -12.80 -13.54
CA ASP A 300 2.85 -13.26 -14.86
C ASP A 300 3.29 -12.07 -15.72
N PHE A 301 4.54 -12.11 -16.21
CA PHE A 301 5.10 -11.03 -17.02
C PHE A 301 4.85 -11.28 -18.50
N CYS A 302 4.17 -10.35 -19.15
CA CYS A 302 3.70 -10.49 -20.53
C CYS A 302 4.11 -9.28 -21.37
N LEU A 303 4.49 -9.52 -22.63
CA LEU A 303 4.89 -8.45 -23.56
C LEU A 303 3.70 -7.64 -24.11
N GLY A 304 2.47 -7.99 -23.75
CA GLY A 304 1.25 -7.35 -24.23
C GLY A 304 0.09 -7.49 -23.26
N ARG A 305 -1.04 -6.87 -23.64
CA ARG A 305 -2.28 -6.82 -22.84
C ARG A 305 -3.43 -7.63 -23.46
N GLY A 306 -3.17 -8.39 -24.52
CA GLY A 306 -4.22 -9.12 -25.22
C GLY A 306 -4.75 -10.31 -24.40
N SER A 307 -5.91 -10.83 -24.79
CA SER A 307 -6.56 -11.95 -24.10
C SER A 307 -5.75 -13.25 -24.13
N GLN A 308 -4.82 -13.40 -25.08
CA GLN A 308 -3.99 -14.60 -25.19
C GLN A 308 -3.18 -14.91 -23.92
N TYR A 309 -2.75 -13.88 -23.19
CA TYR A 309 -1.94 -14.04 -21.98
C TYR A 309 -2.74 -14.66 -20.82
N PRO A 310 -3.87 -14.07 -20.38
CA PRO A 310 -4.71 -14.69 -19.36
C PRO A 310 -5.33 -16.03 -19.80
N ILE A 311 -5.61 -16.24 -21.09
CA ILE A 311 -6.09 -17.54 -21.60
C ILE A 311 -5.03 -18.64 -21.38
N ALA A 312 -3.78 -18.38 -21.76
CA ALA A 312 -2.67 -19.30 -21.54
C ALA A 312 -2.39 -19.50 -20.03
N PHE A 313 -2.44 -18.43 -19.24
CA PHE A 313 -2.18 -18.52 -17.81
C PHE A 313 -3.22 -19.40 -17.09
N LEU A 314 -4.50 -19.22 -17.40
CA LEU A 314 -5.63 -19.97 -16.83
C LEU A 314 -5.79 -21.37 -17.44
N GLY A 315 -4.93 -21.76 -18.38
CA GLY A 315 -4.80 -23.12 -18.88
C GLY A 315 -5.91 -23.57 -19.83
N ALA A 316 -6.36 -22.72 -20.75
CA ALA A 316 -7.21 -23.19 -21.85
C ALA A 316 -6.40 -24.00 -22.90
N ASP A 317 -5.09 -23.75 -23.01
CA ASP A 317 -4.19 -24.41 -23.95
C ASP A 317 -2.89 -24.82 -23.19
N ASP A 318 -2.41 -26.05 -23.41
CA ASP A 318 -1.09 -26.59 -23.00
C ASP A 318 -0.92 -27.33 -21.63
N ASP A 319 -1.90 -28.12 -21.16
CA ASP A 319 -1.55 -29.22 -20.23
C ASP A 319 -1.33 -30.55 -20.98
N PRO A 320 -0.09 -31.09 -21.04
CA PRO A 320 0.17 -32.43 -21.58
C PRO A 320 -0.55 -33.56 -20.83
N ASN A 321 -1.11 -33.29 -19.65
CA ASN A 321 -1.93 -34.24 -18.86
C ASN A 321 -3.45 -34.06 -19.04
N GLY A 322 -3.89 -33.18 -19.94
CA GLY A 322 -5.32 -33.00 -20.23
C GLY A 322 -6.15 -32.41 -19.09
N ARG A 323 -5.56 -31.65 -18.15
CA ARG A 323 -6.37 -30.91 -17.15
C ARG A 323 -7.20 -29.86 -17.87
N ARG A 324 -8.50 -29.84 -17.54
CA ARG A 324 -9.41 -28.76 -17.91
C ARG A 324 -8.88 -27.43 -17.39
N GLY A 325 -9.08 -26.36 -18.16
CA GLY A 325 -8.71 -25.02 -17.76
C GLY A 325 -9.40 -24.60 -16.47
N TRP A 326 -8.85 -23.59 -15.81
CA TRP A 326 -9.43 -23.07 -14.59
C TRP A 326 -10.87 -22.60 -14.83
N SER A 327 -11.79 -23.02 -13.94
CA SER A 327 -13.19 -22.64 -13.93
C SER A 327 -13.59 -22.12 -12.56
N GLY A 328 -14.41 -21.07 -12.53
CA GLY A 328 -14.71 -20.33 -11.31
C GLY A 328 -15.17 -18.90 -11.60
N THR A 329 -15.29 -18.10 -10.57
CA THR A 329 -15.66 -16.68 -10.67
C THR A 329 -14.42 -15.82 -10.82
N LEU A 330 -14.27 -15.14 -11.96
CA LEU A 330 -13.17 -14.22 -12.21
C LEU A 330 -13.62 -12.79 -11.90
N VAL A 331 -13.05 -12.20 -10.84
CA VAL A 331 -13.20 -10.79 -10.49
C VAL A 331 -12.22 -9.98 -11.31
N ARG A 332 -12.74 -9.15 -12.21
CA ARG A 332 -11.95 -8.43 -13.21
C ARG A 332 -12.45 -6.99 -13.37
N ASP A 333 -11.66 -6.14 -14.01
CA ASP A 333 -12.12 -4.82 -14.42
C ASP A 333 -13.05 -4.90 -15.68
N GLU A 334 -13.54 -3.79 -16.22
CA GLU A 334 -14.34 -3.84 -17.48
C GLU A 334 -13.50 -3.83 -18.76
N TYR A 335 -12.30 -4.40 -18.75
CA TYR A 335 -11.50 -4.51 -19.96
C TYR A 335 -12.06 -5.57 -20.92
N LYS A 336 -12.27 -5.16 -22.17
CA LYS A 336 -12.87 -6.00 -23.23
C LYS A 336 -12.14 -7.31 -23.48
N ALA A 337 -10.83 -7.38 -23.27
CA ALA A 337 -10.08 -8.62 -23.50
C ALA A 337 -10.59 -9.77 -22.60
N TYR A 338 -11.13 -9.47 -21.42
CA TYR A 338 -11.70 -10.48 -20.54
C TYR A 338 -12.91 -11.17 -21.17
N GLU A 339 -13.65 -10.57 -22.11
CA GLU A 339 -14.77 -11.24 -22.79
C GLU A 339 -14.29 -12.52 -23.50
N HIS A 340 -13.14 -12.46 -24.16
CA HIS A 340 -12.51 -13.63 -24.78
C HIS A 340 -12.00 -14.64 -23.75
N VAL A 341 -11.49 -14.16 -22.61
CA VAL A 341 -11.05 -15.04 -21.49
C VAL A 341 -12.23 -15.82 -20.91
N MET A 342 -13.39 -15.18 -20.79
CA MET A 342 -14.60 -15.83 -20.30
C MET A 342 -15.16 -16.83 -21.31
N ALA A 343 -15.09 -16.51 -22.61
CA ALA A 343 -15.57 -17.39 -23.67
C ALA A 343 -14.68 -18.63 -23.89
N ALA A 344 -13.41 -18.58 -23.48
CA ALA A 344 -12.43 -19.66 -23.71
C ALA A 344 -12.73 -20.96 -22.95
N GLU A 345 -13.37 -20.92 -21.77
CA GLU A 345 -13.66 -22.13 -20.99
C GLU A 345 -15.09 -22.09 -20.44
N PRO A 346 -15.93 -23.10 -20.76
CA PRO A 346 -17.28 -23.20 -20.21
C PRO A 346 -17.22 -23.47 -18.71
N GLY A 347 -17.73 -22.53 -17.91
CA GLY A 347 -17.71 -22.62 -16.43
C GLY A 347 -17.02 -21.43 -15.74
N ARG A 348 -16.41 -20.52 -16.51
CA ARG A 348 -15.97 -19.23 -15.99
C ARG A 348 -17.16 -18.29 -15.83
N VAL A 349 -17.31 -17.69 -14.65
CA VAL A 349 -18.34 -16.69 -14.33
C VAL A 349 -17.67 -15.32 -14.13
N ALA A 350 -18.17 -14.29 -14.81
CA ALA A 350 -17.58 -12.96 -14.70
C ALA A 350 -18.15 -12.23 -13.47
N ALA A 351 -17.27 -11.63 -12.68
CA ALA A 351 -17.61 -10.68 -11.63
C ALA A 351 -16.87 -9.36 -11.85
N GLY A 352 -17.57 -8.24 -11.62
CA GLY A 352 -16.96 -6.92 -11.69
C GLY A 352 -16.19 -6.60 -10.42
N CYS A 353 -14.98 -6.05 -10.56
CA CYS A 353 -14.19 -5.56 -9.44
C CYS A 353 -14.81 -4.25 -8.92
N LEU A 354 -15.28 -4.27 -7.66
CA LEU A 354 -15.88 -3.08 -7.03
C LEU A 354 -14.87 -1.95 -6.83
N ALA A 355 -13.59 -2.26 -6.54
CA ALA A 355 -12.55 -1.24 -6.39
C ALA A 355 -12.38 -0.43 -7.69
N HIS A 356 -12.20 -1.13 -8.82
CA HIS A 356 -12.13 -0.49 -10.13
C HIS A 356 -13.42 0.24 -10.51
N TYR A 357 -14.59 -0.30 -10.16
CA TYR A 357 -15.86 0.38 -10.39
C TYR A 357 -15.97 1.69 -9.60
N LEU A 358 -15.59 1.68 -8.32
CA LEU A 358 -15.63 2.86 -7.46
C LEU A 358 -14.63 3.92 -7.95
N GLU A 359 -13.38 3.54 -8.22
CA GLU A 359 -12.36 4.45 -8.78
C GLU A 359 -12.83 5.08 -10.10
N ARG A 360 -13.37 4.27 -11.02
CA ARG A 360 -13.92 4.77 -12.28
C ARG A 360 -15.14 5.66 -12.03
N ARG A 361 -16.09 5.28 -11.19
CA ARG A 361 -17.30 6.09 -10.91
C ARG A 361 -16.96 7.44 -10.28
N PHE A 362 -15.96 7.51 -9.39
CA PHE A 362 -15.45 8.78 -8.89
C PHE A 362 -14.85 9.63 -10.03
N MET A 363 -14.12 9.02 -10.97
CA MET A 363 -13.60 9.69 -12.18
C MET A 363 -14.69 10.11 -13.20
N TRP A 364 -15.76 9.34 -13.37
CA TRP A 364 -16.87 9.65 -14.31
C TRP A 364 -17.85 10.68 -13.76
N SER A 365 -18.15 10.66 -12.46
CA SER A 365 -18.96 11.71 -11.81
C SER A 365 -18.31 13.10 -11.91
N THR A 366 -17.00 13.13 -12.14
CA THR A 366 -16.19 14.34 -12.30
C THR A 366 -15.98 14.76 -13.76
N THR A 367 -16.41 13.99 -14.77
CA THR A 367 -16.20 14.31 -16.21
C THR A 367 -17.44 14.45 -17.10
N CYS A 368 -18.67 14.15 -16.67
CA CYS A 368 -19.85 14.34 -17.54
C CYS A 368 -20.65 15.62 -17.23
N ASP A 369 -20.45 16.64 -18.07
CA ASP A 369 -21.45 17.65 -18.41
C ASP A 369 -22.64 16.98 -19.13
N HIS A 370 -23.84 17.50 -18.89
CA HIS A 370 -25.09 16.96 -19.39
C HIS A 370 -25.18 17.10 -20.93
N ARG A 371 -24.78 16.07 -21.67
CA ARG A 371 -25.34 15.69 -22.99
C ARG A 371 -24.66 14.43 -23.51
N ARG A 372 -25.19 13.28 -23.09
CA ARG A 372 -25.37 12.04 -23.87
C ARG A 372 -25.85 10.99 -22.89
N ASP A 373 -27.14 10.68 -22.99
CA ASP A 373 -27.73 9.50 -22.37
C ASP A 373 -27.10 8.24 -23.01
N ALA A 374 -25.96 7.83 -22.50
CA ALA A 374 -25.50 6.46 -22.61
C ALA A 374 -26.03 5.71 -21.39
N VAL A 375 -27.32 5.37 -21.44
CA VAL A 375 -27.92 4.41 -20.53
C VAL A 375 -27.15 3.10 -20.71
N TRP A 376 -26.37 2.72 -19.70
CA TRP A 376 -25.79 1.38 -19.56
C TRP A 376 -26.95 0.38 -19.42
N ARG A 377 -27.45 -0.16 -20.53
CA ARG A 377 -28.33 -1.33 -20.55
C ARG A 377 -27.49 -2.56 -20.85
N GLY A 378 -26.85 -3.10 -19.82
CA GLY A 378 -26.32 -4.47 -19.80
C GLY A 378 -27.14 -5.30 -18.79
N PRO A 379 -27.43 -6.58 -19.04
CA PRO A 379 -28.37 -7.35 -18.24
C PRO A 379 -27.72 -7.78 -16.91
N TRP A 380 -27.79 -6.92 -15.90
CA TRP A 380 -27.70 -7.35 -14.50
C TRP A 380 -29.04 -7.95 -14.08
N HIS A 381 -29.39 -9.07 -14.68
CA HIS A 381 -30.47 -9.92 -14.18
C HIS A 381 -29.87 -11.21 -13.65
N ARG A 382 -30.22 -11.51 -12.39
CA ARG A 382 -30.12 -12.80 -11.69
C ARG A 382 -28.90 -12.98 -10.79
N ILE A 383 -28.80 -12.19 -9.72
CA ILE A 383 -28.53 -12.79 -8.40
C ILE A 383 -29.83 -13.51 -8.02
N ARG A 384 -29.98 -14.77 -8.43
CA ARG A 384 -31.01 -15.64 -7.85
C ARG A 384 -30.48 -16.08 -6.50
N THR A 385 -31.13 -15.63 -5.45
CA THR A 385 -31.18 -16.34 -4.17
C THR A 385 -31.71 -17.75 -4.42
N ALA A 386 -30.87 -18.76 -4.20
CA ALA A 386 -31.20 -20.18 -3.98
C ALA A 386 -29.96 -20.81 -3.35
N HIS A 387 -29.94 -21.39 -2.14
CA HIS A 387 -30.97 -22.08 -1.36
C HIS A 387 -31.00 -21.66 0.12
N PRO A 388 -32.16 -21.78 0.79
CA PRO A 388 -32.28 -21.72 2.24
C PRO A 388 -31.96 -23.09 2.85
N ILE A 389 -30.98 -23.15 3.75
CA ILE A 389 -30.91 -24.20 4.77
C ILE A 389 -31.04 -23.45 6.09
N CYS A 390 -32.27 -23.35 6.59
CA CYS A 390 -32.64 -23.09 7.99
C CYS A 390 -34.16 -22.89 8.03
N ASP A 391 -34.92 -23.98 8.08
CA ASP A 391 -36.29 -23.95 8.59
C ASP A 391 -36.24 -23.97 10.12
N GLY A 392 -36.69 -22.87 10.73
CA GLY A 392 -36.97 -22.74 12.16
C GLY A 392 -38.19 -21.83 12.35
N PRO A 393 -39.08 -22.10 13.31
CA PRO A 393 -40.42 -21.52 13.33
C PRO A 393 -40.40 -20.01 13.64
N ARG A 394 -41.22 -19.28 12.88
CA ARG A 394 -41.52 -17.85 13.03
C ARG A 394 -42.05 -17.54 14.42
N ILE A 395 -41.39 -16.61 15.11
CA ILE A 395 -42.01 -15.81 16.18
C ILE A 395 -42.40 -14.47 15.54
N SER A 396 -43.70 -14.22 15.51
CA SER A 396 -44.31 -12.98 15.03
C SER A 396 -44.44 -12.03 16.21
N LEU A 397 -43.86 -10.83 16.15
CA LEU A 397 -44.28 -9.71 16.99
C LEU A 397 -44.38 -8.43 16.17
N HIS A 398 -45.52 -7.79 16.39
CA HIS A 398 -46.08 -6.64 15.73
C HIS A 398 -45.21 -5.38 15.81
N GLY A 399 -45.33 -4.53 14.78
CA GLY A 399 -44.68 -3.22 14.73
C GLY A 399 -45.37 -2.17 15.61
N HIS A 400 -44.61 -1.14 15.95
CA HIS A 400 -45.11 0.22 16.14
C HIS A 400 -44.08 1.25 15.62
N PRO A 401 -44.52 2.33 14.97
CA PRO A 401 -43.65 3.36 14.40
C PRO A 401 -43.40 4.47 15.44
N ILE A 402 -42.19 5.02 15.46
CA ILE A 402 -41.90 6.29 16.14
C ILE A 402 -41.09 7.17 15.18
N GLY A 403 -41.54 8.42 15.05
CA GLY A 403 -41.06 9.44 14.13
C GLY A 403 -39.73 10.10 14.54
N PRO A 404 -39.39 11.23 13.89
CA PRO A 404 -38.02 11.68 13.68
C PRO A 404 -37.57 12.69 14.74
N GLU A 405 -36.30 12.63 15.18
CA GLU A 405 -35.59 13.83 15.65
C GLU A 405 -34.08 13.64 15.76
N GLU A 406 -33.38 14.62 15.19
CA GLU A 406 -32.10 15.21 15.59
C GLU A 406 -30.79 14.39 15.59
N ALA A 407 -29.99 14.69 14.56
CA ALA A 407 -28.54 14.48 14.53
C ALA A 407 -27.78 15.69 15.12
N PRO A 408 -26.75 15.46 15.95
CA PRO A 408 -25.73 16.48 16.22
C PRO A 408 -24.50 16.30 15.30
N ARG A 409 -24.04 17.44 14.76
CA ARG A 409 -22.80 17.64 14.01
C ARG A 409 -21.62 17.90 14.97
N MET A 410 -20.40 17.50 14.54
CA MET A 410 -19.07 18.18 14.66
C MET A 410 -17.92 17.12 14.69
N PRO A 411 -16.62 17.47 14.53
CA PRO A 411 -15.99 18.14 13.40
C PRO A 411 -14.66 17.46 12.96
N ALA A 412 -14.08 17.99 11.88
CA ALA A 412 -12.83 17.58 11.25
C ALA A 412 -11.56 17.99 12.01
N LYS A 413 -10.50 17.18 11.88
CA LYS A 413 -9.04 17.44 11.81
C LYS A 413 -8.39 16.04 11.74
N GLY A 414 -7.47 15.67 10.86
CA GLY A 414 -6.52 16.39 10.03
C GLY A 414 -5.26 15.52 10.04
N ALA A 415 -5.04 14.73 8.99
CA ALA A 415 -3.78 14.00 8.75
C ALA A 415 -3.70 13.66 7.27
N GLY A 416 -3.08 14.55 6.50
CA GLY A 416 -2.64 14.25 5.15
C GLY A 416 -1.25 13.64 5.20
N TYR A 417 -1.06 12.50 4.55
CA TYR A 417 0.19 12.14 3.89
C TYR A 417 -0.10 11.24 2.68
N ILE A 418 0.72 11.47 1.67
CA ILE A 418 0.61 11.07 0.26
C ILE A 418 0.53 9.54 0.12
N ALA A 419 -0.53 9.09 -0.54
CA ALA A 419 -0.72 7.70 -0.94
C ALA A 419 -1.09 7.66 -2.43
N HIS A 420 -0.25 7.02 -3.25
CA HIS A 420 -0.70 6.43 -4.50
C HIS A 420 -0.64 4.91 -4.40
N VAL A 421 -1.81 4.39 -4.04
CA VAL A 421 -2.45 3.11 -4.43
C VAL A 421 -1.55 1.88 -4.50
N ALA A 422 -1.30 1.29 -3.34
CA ALA A 422 -1.32 -0.16 -3.19
C ALA A 422 -2.40 -0.50 -2.15
N CYS A 423 -3.30 -1.41 -2.53
CA CYS A 423 -4.45 -1.89 -1.76
C CYS A 423 -4.07 -2.22 -0.30
N ARG A 424 -4.39 -1.32 0.63
CA ARG A 424 -4.34 -1.57 2.09
C ARG A 424 -5.76 -1.81 2.59
N SER A 425 -6.17 -3.06 2.60
CA SER A 425 -7.21 -3.52 3.52
C SER A 425 -7.02 -5.01 3.81
N GLN A 426 -5.99 -5.37 4.58
CA GLN A 426 -5.94 -6.65 5.33
C GLN A 426 -4.70 -6.71 6.22
N HIS A 427 -4.63 -5.82 7.21
CA HIS A 427 -3.74 -6.02 8.36
C HIS A 427 -4.47 -5.50 9.59
N GLN A 428 -5.22 -6.39 10.26
CA GLN A 428 -5.49 -6.35 11.71
C GLN A 428 -6.47 -7.47 12.08
N ARG A 429 -5.93 -8.61 12.51
CA ARG A 429 -6.39 -9.43 13.64
C ARG A 429 -5.55 -10.72 13.69
N VAL A 430 -4.49 -10.68 14.49
CA VAL A 430 -3.82 -11.88 14.98
C VAL A 430 -4.40 -12.14 16.38
N GLN A 431 -5.26 -13.14 16.51
CA GLN A 431 -5.62 -13.72 17.80
C GLN A 431 -5.01 -15.12 17.89
N ARG A 432 -4.03 -15.21 18.78
CA ARG A 432 -3.55 -16.31 19.64
C ARG A 432 -4.09 -17.73 19.35
N GLY A 433 -3.17 -18.64 19.06
CA GLY A 433 -3.31 -20.09 19.16
C GLY A 433 -1.91 -20.73 19.23
N ALA A 434 -1.73 -21.66 20.18
CA ALA A 434 -0.46 -22.07 20.76
C ALA A 434 0.53 -22.83 19.86
N VAL A 435 1.83 -22.63 20.12
CA VAL A 435 2.97 -23.45 19.66
C VAL A 435 3.50 -24.19 20.88
N PRO A 436 3.74 -25.52 20.85
CA PRO A 436 4.56 -26.18 21.86
C PRO A 436 6.05 -26.02 21.50
N GLU A 437 6.84 -25.54 22.46
CA GLU A 437 8.30 -25.42 22.37
C GLU A 437 9.03 -26.77 22.56
N PRO A 438 10.30 -26.84 22.13
CA PRO A 438 11.12 -28.05 22.06
C PRO A 438 11.96 -28.26 23.34
N ASP A 439 12.41 -29.50 23.55
CA ASP A 439 13.79 -29.86 23.93
C ASP A 439 13.83 -31.24 24.57
N ARG A 440 14.71 -32.10 24.05
CA ARG A 440 15.55 -32.97 24.89
C ARG A 440 16.74 -33.51 24.09
N GLU A 441 17.90 -33.27 24.68
CA GLU A 441 19.26 -33.57 24.22
C GLU A 441 19.53 -35.08 24.04
N LEU A 442 20.48 -35.37 23.13
CA LEU A 442 21.17 -36.66 22.83
C LEU A 442 21.96 -37.19 24.06
N PRO A 443 22.35 -38.50 24.19
CA PRO A 443 23.50 -39.13 23.47
C PRO A 443 23.46 -40.70 23.38
N PRO A 444 24.58 -41.48 23.24
CA PRO A 444 25.40 -41.71 22.02
C PRO A 444 25.70 -43.21 21.67
N VAL A 445 26.40 -43.43 20.54
CA VAL A 445 27.25 -44.59 20.12
C VAL A 445 26.60 -45.97 19.85
N LEU A 446 26.82 -46.51 18.64
CA LEU A 446 27.50 -47.82 18.40
C LEU A 446 27.83 -48.06 16.92
N ARG A 447 29.13 -48.20 16.63
CA ARG A 447 29.69 -48.88 15.45
C ARG A 447 29.61 -50.40 15.68
N SER A 448 29.23 -51.20 14.67
CA SER A 448 29.98 -52.37 14.15
C SER A 448 29.12 -53.33 13.28
N ALA A 449 29.83 -54.14 12.46
CA ALA A 449 29.42 -55.28 11.61
C ALA A 449 28.70 -54.92 10.28
N ARG A 450 29.30 -55.01 9.08
CA ARG A 450 29.83 -56.16 8.31
C ARG A 450 28.87 -57.35 8.13
N SER A 451 28.57 -57.61 6.85
CA SER A 451 28.34 -58.91 6.17
C SER A 451 27.02 -59.65 6.36
N ALA A 452 26.19 -59.72 5.31
CA ALA A 452 25.89 -60.95 4.53
C ALA A 452 24.87 -60.68 3.39
N ARG A 453 25.17 -61.22 2.19
CA ARG A 453 24.32 -61.91 1.18
C ARG A 453 22.84 -61.46 1.07
N ASP A 454 22.27 -61.12 -0.08
CA ASP A 454 22.38 -61.65 -1.46
C ASP A 454 22.34 -60.55 -2.53
#